data_AF-A0A183J8R1-F1
#
_entry.id   AF-A0A183J8R1-F1
#
_cell.length_a   1.000
_cell.length_b   1.000
_cell.length_c   1.000
_cell.angle_alpha   90.00
_cell.angle_beta   90.00
_cell.angle_gamma   90.00
#
_symmetry.space_group_name_H-M   'P 1'
#
loop_
_entity.id
_entity.type
_entity.pdbx_description
1 polymer ?
#
loop_
_entity_poly.entity_id
_entity_poly.type
_entity_poly.pdbx_seq_one_letter_code
_entity_poly.pdbx_strand_id
1 'polypeptide(L)'
;MGGHFRVPIYDDILWDDMEQHLPNEFTYHEEQFFPRPTTVLVVGNESVGLSKASYGFAHKHGGKRVHIPLMNGVNSLNSVTAISIIAYEFRRQMYAFEDGLQALESSSSELG
;
A
#
# COMPACT_ATOMS: atom_id res chain seq x y z
N MET A 1 27.36 -1.11 10.70
CA MET A 1 26.44 -1.84 9.80
C MET A 1 25.34 -0.88 9.36
N GLY A 2 25.59 -0.06 8.34
CA GLY A 2 24.55 0.81 7.79
C GLY A 2 23.71 0.03 6.79
N GLY A 3 22.42 -0.12 7.04
CA GLY A 3 21.50 -0.72 6.06
C GLY A 3 21.37 0.20 4.86
N HIS A 4 21.99 -0.16 3.73
CA HIS A 4 21.73 0.50 2.46
C HIS A 4 20.36 0.06 1.96
N PHE A 5 19.34 0.89 2.17
CA PHE A 5 18.01 0.66 1.63
C PHE A 5 17.93 1.30 0.23
N ARG A 6 17.73 0.47 -0.80
CA ARG A 6 17.61 0.91 -2.20
C ARG A 6 16.16 0.80 -2.63
N VAL A 7 15.44 1.92 -2.61
CA VAL A 7 14.10 2.02 -3.21
C VAL A 7 14.28 2.43 -4.66
N PRO A 8 13.76 1.66 -5.64
CA PRO A 8 13.73 2.12 -7.02
C PRO A 8 12.82 3.35 -7.10
N ILE A 9 13.37 4.43 -7.67
CA ILE A 9 12.61 5.65 -7.96
C ILE A 9 12.44 5.68 -9.47
N TYR A 10 11.19 5.73 -9.91
CA TYR A 10 10.83 5.94 -11.30
C TYR A 10 10.17 7.30 -11.42
N ASP A 11 10.60 8.10 -12.38
CA ASP A 11 10.08 9.42 -12.69
C ASP A 11 9.36 9.44 -14.04
N ASP A 12 8.49 10.42 -14.21
CA ASP A 12 7.75 10.68 -15.46
C ASP A 12 6.93 9.48 -16.02
N ILE A 13 6.41 8.62 -15.12
CA ILE A 13 5.50 7.54 -15.52
C ILE A 13 4.10 8.08 -15.76
N LEU A 14 3.53 7.76 -16.93
CA LEU A 14 2.12 8.02 -17.25
C LEU A 14 1.19 6.98 -16.60
N TRP A 15 -0.04 7.38 -16.28
CA TRP A 15 -1.03 6.50 -15.66
C TRP A 15 -1.32 5.22 -16.47
N ASP A 16 -1.24 5.30 -17.80
CA ASP A 16 -1.46 4.16 -18.69
C ASP A 16 -0.28 3.17 -18.68
N ASP A 17 0.92 3.63 -18.31
CA ASP A 17 2.13 2.81 -18.23
C ASP A 17 2.38 2.25 -16.82
N MET A 18 1.72 2.81 -15.79
CA MET A 18 1.89 2.42 -14.37
C MET A 18 1.84 0.91 -14.13
N GLU A 19 0.93 0.19 -14.79
CA GLU A 19 0.77 -1.27 -14.62
C GLU A 19 2.04 -2.04 -15.00
N GLN A 20 2.83 -1.55 -15.95
CA GLN A 20 4.07 -2.18 -16.40
C GLN A 20 5.19 -2.10 -15.34
N HIS A 21 5.05 -1.18 -14.38
CA HIS A 21 5.99 -0.95 -13.30
C HIS A 21 5.57 -1.62 -11.98
N LEU A 22 4.34 -2.13 -11.91
CA LEU A 22 3.90 -2.90 -10.77
C LEU A 22 4.45 -4.33 -10.88
N PRO A 23 4.81 -4.98 -9.76
CA PRO A 23 5.19 -6.38 -9.79
C PRO A 23 4.04 -7.20 -10.39
N ASN A 24 4.32 -7.90 -11.49
CA ASN A 24 3.37 -8.83 -12.09
C ASN A 24 3.09 -9.99 -11.13
N GLU A 25 1.87 -10.51 -11.18
CA GLU A 25 1.32 -11.62 -10.40
C GLU A 25 2.34 -12.66 -9.93
N PHE A 26 2.15 -13.10 -8.68
CA PHE A 26 2.87 -14.17 -8.01
C PHE A 26 3.17 -15.34 -8.95
N THR A 27 4.45 -15.57 -9.27
CA THR A 27 4.87 -16.81 -9.93
C THR A 27 4.55 -17.98 -9.01
N TYR A 28 3.66 -18.87 -9.46
CA TYR A 28 3.19 -20.07 -8.77
C TYR A 28 4.29 -21.13 -8.63
N HIS A 29 5.34 -20.87 -7.87
CA HIS A 29 6.34 -21.87 -7.53
C HIS A 29 6.68 -21.76 -6.05
N GLU A 30 5.97 -22.55 -5.24
CA GLU A 30 6.31 -23.09 -3.90
C GLU A 30 5.16 -22.99 -2.86
N GLU A 31 5.09 -24.03 -2.02
CA GLU A 31 3.95 -24.54 -1.26
C GLU A 31 3.49 -23.71 -0.04
N GLN A 32 3.73 -22.40 -0.02
CA GLN A 32 3.23 -21.50 1.04
C GLN A 32 2.47 -20.34 0.42
N PHE A 33 1.21 -20.59 0.09
CA PHE A 33 0.36 -19.70 -0.70
C PHE A 33 -0.34 -18.66 0.19
N PHE A 34 0.34 -17.53 0.44
CA PHE A 34 -0.32 -16.26 0.78
C PHE A 34 0.19 -15.16 -0.16
N PRO A 35 -0.42 -14.97 -1.34
CA PRO A 35 -0.07 -13.85 -2.21
C PRO A 35 -0.25 -12.55 -1.42
N ARG A 36 0.86 -11.83 -1.17
CA ARG A 36 0.81 -10.52 -0.49
C ARG A 36 0.20 -9.49 -1.46
N PRO A 37 -1.00 -8.94 -1.22
CA PRO A 37 -1.58 -8.00 -2.15
C PRO A 37 -0.65 -6.78 -2.34
N THR A 38 -0.25 -6.51 -3.58
CA THR A 38 0.52 -5.33 -3.92
C THR A 38 -0.32 -4.10 -3.61
N THR A 39 0.07 -3.36 -2.58
CA THR A 39 -0.64 -2.15 -2.16
C THR A 39 0.07 -0.93 -2.73
N VAL A 40 -0.66 -0.13 -3.51
CA VAL A 40 -0.16 1.13 -4.08
C VAL A 40 -0.74 2.30 -3.31
N LEU A 41 0.13 3.15 -2.75
CA LEU A 41 -0.25 4.42 -2.15
C LEU A 41 -0.05 5.54 -3.16
N VAL A 42 -1.14 6.18 -3.59
CA VAL A 42 -1.08 7.35 -4.46
C VAL A 42 -1.15 8.63 -3.62
N VAL A 43 -0.21 9.53 -3.85
CA VAL A 43 -0.12 10.83 -3.17
C VAL A 43 -0.27 11.94 -4.20
N GLY A 44 -1.18 12.87 -3.93
CA GLY A 44 -1.39 14.03 -4.78
C GLY A 44 -0.32 15.10 -4.60
N ASN A 45 -0.36 16.10 -5.47
CA ASN A 45 0.45 17.30 -5.29
C ASN A 45 -0.01 18.06 -4.02
N GLU A 46 0.91 18.69 -3.31
CA GLU A 46 0.64 19.35 -2.03
C GLU A 46 -0.37 20.52 -2.15
N SER A 47 -0.34 21.26 -3.27
CA SER A 47 -1.22 22.42 -3.47
C SER A 47 -2.53 22.07 -4.16
N VAL A 48 -2.53 21.09 -5.07
CA VAL A 48 -3.73 20.77 -5.89
C VAL A 48 -4.37 19.42 -5.57
N GLY A 49 -3.71 18.57 -4.77
CA GLY A 49 -4.22 17.26 -4.38
C GLY A 49 -4.14 16.20 -5.48
N LEU A 50 -5.09 15.25 -5.44
CA LEU A 50 -5.16 14.10 -6.34
C LEU A 50 -5.78 14.48 -7.69
N SER A 51 -5.24 13.93 -8.78
CA SER A 51 -5.76 14.15 -10.14
C SER A 51 -6.96 13.25 -10.45
N LYS A 52 -7.77 13.60 -11.45
CA LYS A 52 -8.85 12.71 -11.94
C LYS A 52 -8.34 11.33 -12.39
N ALA A 53 -7.18 11.31 -13.03
CA ALA A 53 -6.54 10.06 -13.47
C ALA A 53 -6.21 9.15 -12.28
N SER A 54 -5.76 9.70 -11.15
CA SER A 54 -5.51 8.90 -9.94
C SER A 54 -6.78 8.25 -9.38
N TYR A 55 -7.93 8.94 -9.44
CA TYR A 55 -9.21 8.35 -9.07
C TYR A 55 -9.66 7.26 -10.04
N GLY A 56 -9.45 7.48 -11.35
CA GLY A 56 -9.72 6.48 -12.39
C GLY A 56 -8.89 5.21 -12.19
N PHE A 57 -7.59 5.37 -11.94
CA PHE A 57 -6.68 4.27 -11.62
C PHE A 57 -7.13 3.52 -10.36
N ALA A 58 -7.38 4.23 -9.27
CA ALA A 58 -7.87 3.61 -8.04
C ALA A 58 -9.18 2.84 -8.28
N HIS A 59 -10.13 3.41 -9.02
CA HIS A 59 -11.39 2.74 -9.33
C HIS A 59 -11.18 1.46 -10.16
N LYS A 60 -10.32 1.50 -11.19
CA LYS A 60 -10.00 0.35 -12.05
C LYS A 60 -9.42 -0.83 -11.24
N HIS A 61 -8.65 -0.56 -10.20
CA HIS A 61 -8.00 -1.57 -9.35
C HIS A 61 -8.71 -1.83 -8.02
N GLY A 62 -9.96 -1.40 -7.85
CA GLY A 62 -10.71 -1.62 -6.59
C GLY A 62 -10.13 -0.89 -5.37
N GLY A 63 -9.33 0.14 -5.61
CA GLY A 63 -8.69 0.97 -4.59
C GLY A 63 -9.67 1.81 -3.79
N LYS A 64 -9.19 2.30 -2.63
CA LYS A 64 -9.98 3.09 -1.69
C LYS A 64 -9.30 4.43 -1.41
N ARG A 65 -10.12 5.46 -1.16
CA ARG A 65 -9.63 6.74 -0.66
C ARG A 65 -9.46 6.66 0.85
N VAL A 66 -8.27 7.00 1.33
CA VAL A 66 -7.98 7.10 2.76
C VAL A 66 -8.02 8.57 3.19
N HIS A 67 -8.46 8.82 4.42
CA HIS A 67 -8.55 10.16 4.99
C HIS A 67 -7.93 10.17 6.39
N ILE A 68 -7.02 11.12 6.65
CA ILE A 68 -6.48 11.38 7.98
C ILE A 68 -7.42 12.39 8.65
N PRO A 69 -8.08 12.06 9.77
CA PRO A 69 -8.90 13.02 10.49
C PRO A 69 -8.06 14.23 10.95
N LEU A 70 -8.55 15.44 10.68
CA LEU A 70 -7.91 16.69 11.08
C LEU A 70 -8.85 17.51 11.97
N MET A 71 -8.26 18.42 12.75
CA MET A 71 -9.01 19.38 13.54
C MET A 71 -9.68 20.43 12.64
N ASN A 72 -10.81 20.98 13.07
CA ASN A 72 -11.53 22.01 12.32
C ASN A 72 -10.63 23.21 12.01
N GLY A 73 -10.70 23.71 10.78
CA GLY A 73 -9.89 24.84 10.31
C GLY A 73 -8.47 24.47 9.84
N VAL A 74 -8.08 23.19 9.93
CA VAL A 74 -6.85 22.68 9.29
C VAL A 74 -7.20 22.13 7.91
N ASN A 75 -6.58 22.69 6.87
CA ASN A 75 -6.86 22.29 5.48
C ASN A 75 -6.26 20.92 5.14
N SER A 76 -4.99 20.70 5.46
CA SER A 76 -4.26 19.46 5.18
C SER A 76 -2.99 19.34 6.05
N LEU A 77 -2.42 18.14 6.10
CA LEU A 77 -1.03 17.94 6.52
C LEU A 77 -0.11 18.11 5.30
N ASN A 78 1.17 18.40 5.54
CA ASN A 78 2.17 18.28 4.47
C ASN A 78 2.23 16.83 3.97
N SER A 79 2.60 16.66 2.70
CA SER A 79 2.58 15.35 2.03
C SER A 79 3.45 14.31 2.74
N VAL A 80 4.62 14.68 3.25
CA VAL A 80 5.56 13.75 3.91
C VAL A 80 4.98 13.21 5.23
N THR A 81 4.37 14.06 6.05
CA THR A 81 3.72 13.66 7.30
C THR A 81 2.50 12.81 7.01
N ALA A 82 1.69 13.17 6.01
CA ALA A 82 0.54 12.37 5.60
C ALA A 82 0.97 10.97 5.14
N ILE A 83 1.96 10.89 4.26
CA ILE A 83 2.56 9.61 3.81
C ILE A 83 3.03 8.78 5.00
N SER A 84 3.76 9.39 5.94
CA SER A 84 4.34 8.67 7.07
C SER A 84 3.27 8.04 7.96
N ILE A 85 2.18 8.75 8.23
CA ILE A 85 1.04 8.25 9.01
C ILE A 85 0.40 7.06 8.30
N ILE A 86 0.08 7.20 7.01
CA ILE A 86 -0.59 6.15 6.24
C ILE A 86 0.31 4.92 6.09
N ALA A 87 1.60 5.10 5.77
CA ALA A 87 2.54 4.00 5.63
C ALA A 87 2.73 3.24 6.96
N TYR A 88 2.81 3.95 8.09
CA TYR A 88 2.88 3.32 9.41
C TYR A 88 1.63 2.49 9.70
N GLU A 89 0.45 3.03 9.42
CA GLU A 89 -0.82 2.35 9.65
C GLU A 89 -0.97 1.11 8.77
N PHE A 90 -0.64 1.22 7.48
CA PHE A 90 -0.64 0.08 6.57
C PHE A 90 0.30 -1.03 7.06
N ARG A 91 1.52 -0.67 7.45
CA ARG A 91 2.47 -1.65 7.98
C ARG A 91 1.93 -2.32 9.26
N ARG A 92 1.30 -1.56 10.16
CA ARG A 92 0.68 -2.12 11.38
C ARG A 92 -0.40 -3.14 11.05
N GLN A 93 -1.27 -2.84 10.09
CA GLN A 93 -2.36 -3.73 9.67
C GLN A 93 -1.84 -4.98 8.96
N MET A 94 -0.78 -4.85 8.14
CA MET A 94 -0.14 -6.00 7.49
C MET A 94 0.42 -6.97 8.53
N TYR A 95 1.14 -6.49 9.55
CA TYR A 95 1.65 -7.38 10.60
C TYR A 95 0.52 -8.02 11.41
N ALA A 96 -0.51 -7.26 11.79
CA ALA A 96 -1.65 -7.82 12.51
C ALA A 96 -2.40 -8.90 11.69
N PHE A 97 -2.43 -8.76 10.36
CA PHE A 97 -2.98 -9.75 9.45
C PHE A 97 -2.11 -11.00 9.37
N GLU A 98 -0.78 -10.85 9.25
CA GLU A 98 0.17 -11.97 9.24
C GLU A 98 0.12 -12.77 10.57
N ASP A 99 0.06 -12.09 11.71
CA ASP A 99 -0.07 -12.73 13.03
C ASP A 99 -1.40 -13.52 13.15
N GLY A 100 -2.49 -12.95 12.65
CA GLY A 100 -3.80 -13.61 12.64
C GLY A 100 -3.85 -14.85 11.77
N LEU A 101 -3.17 -14.83 10.61
CA LEU A 101 -3.05 -15.99 9.72
C LEU A 101 -2.30 -17.14 10.42
N GLN A 102 -1.17 -16.86 11.06
CA GLN A 102 -0.39 -17.88 11.77
C GLN A 102 -1.16 -18.53 12.92
N ALA A 103 -2.02 -17.77 13.63
CA ALA A 103 -2.86 -18.29 14.70
C ALA A 103 -3.98 -19.23 14.20
N LEU A 104 -4.49 -19.00 12.98
CA LEU A 104 -5.48 -19.88 12.35
C LEU A 104 -4.87 -21.20 11.86
N GLU A 105 -3.64 -21.15 11.38
CA GLU A 105 -2.91 -22.35 10.93
C GLU A 105 -2.54 -23.26 12.11
N SER A 106 -2.04 -22.68 13.21
CA SER A 106 -1.69 -23.45 14.40
C SER A 106 -2.90 -24.14 15.03
N SER A 107 -4.03 -23.44 15.13
CA SER A 107 -5.28 -24.00 15.66
C SER A 107 -5.93 -25.07 14.77
N SER A 108 -5.69 -25.04 13.46
CA SER A 108 -6.17 -26.08 12.53
C SER A 108 -5.31 -27.34 12.58
N SER A 109 -4.02 -27.22 12.96
CA SER A 109 -3.09 -28.35 13.07
C SER A 109 -3.23 -29.17 14.37
N GLU A 110 -3.81 -28.60 15.43
CA GLU A 110 -4.05 -29.30 16.70
C GLU A 110 -5.35 -30.14 16.72
N LEU A 111 -6.17 -30.04 15.67
CA LEU A 111 -7.45 -30.76 15.54
C LEU A 111 -7.40 -31.98 14.60
N GLY A 112 -6.21 -32.35 14.11
CA GLY A 112 -5.97 -33.55 13.27
C GLY A 112 -5.07 -34.57 13.97
#